data_AF-A0A635F3D0-F1
#
_entry.id   AF-A0A635F3D0-F1
#
_cell.length_a   1.000
_cell.length_b   1.000
_cell.length_c   1.000
_cell.angle_alpha   90.00
_cell.angle_beta   90.00
_cell.angle_gamma   90.00
#
_symmetry.space_group_name_H-M   'P 1'
#
loop_
_entity.id
_entity.type
_entity.pdbx_description
1 polymer ?
#
loop_
_entity_poly.entity_id
_entity_poly.type
_entity_poly.pdbx_seq_one_letter_code
_entity_poly.pdbx_strand_id
1 'polypeptide(L)'
;ENNFYSDSLRNLNKINWYQKVYPFCDLFLFHQIKEVLFRQLSVPYHVNMEKTLRWKYKAKDTNMYMDMLVLDECRYLYDWMPSLDMFYSGMMDIERQFSFRFILDAVAKHRMVYNNEFFYGTASVSKFETDYVEKVLSVRKNII
;
A
#
# COMPACT_ATOMS: atom_id res chain seq x y z
N GLU A 1 -17.30 6.51 -13.80
CA GLU A 1 -16.12 5.63 -13.84
C GLU A 1 -16.32 4.41 -14.74
N ASN A 2 -17.36 3.60 -14.54
CA ASN A 2 -17.58 2.32 -15.25
C ASN A 2 -17.54 2.38 -16.80
N ASN A 3 -17.86 3.53 -17.40
CA ASN A 3 -17.81 3.70 -18.86
C ASN A 3 -16.38 3.60 -19.42
N PHE A 4 -15.36 3.91 -18.61
CA PHE A 4 -13.94 3.88 -19.01
C PHE A 4 -13.25 2.54 -18.73
N TYR A 5 -13.96 1.57 -18.15
CA TYR A 5 -13.37 0.27 -17.86
C TYR A 5 -13.27 -0.58 -19.14
N SER A 6 -12.11 -1.21 -19.30
CA SER A 6 -11.94 -2.33 -20.24
C SER A 6 -12.85 -3.50 -19.84
N ASP A 7 -13.13 -4.41 -20.77
CA ASP A 7 -14.00 -5.56 -20.50
C ASP A 7 -13.46 -6.44 -19.37
N SER A 8 -12.13 -6.64 -19.31
CA SER A 8 -11.47 -7.35 -18.23
C SER A 8 -11.67 -6.67 -16.87
N LEU A 9 -11.56 -5.34 -16.80
CA LEU A 9 -11.79 -4.60 -15.55
C LEU A 9 -13.27 -4.59 -15.14
N ARG A 10 -14.19 -4.56 -16.11
CA ARG A 10 -15.63 -4.74 -15.87
C ARG A 10 -15.93 -6.11 -15.28
N ASN A 11 -15.27 -7.17 -15.77
CA ASN A 11 -15.42 -8.51 -15.23
C ASN A 11 -14.91 -8.59 -13.79
N LEU A 12 -13.76 -7.97 -13.48
CA LEU A 12 -13.26 -7.87 -12.11
C LEU A 12 -14.20 -7.07 -11.19
N ASN A 13 -14.79 -5.97 -11.66
CA ASN A 13 -15.71 -5.16 -10.85
C ASN A 13 -17.02 -5.90 -10.48
N LYS A 14 -17.47 -6.82 -11.33
CA LYS A 14 -18.68 -7.63 -11.06
C LYS A 14 -18.48 -8.68 -9.97
N ILE A 15 -17.22 -9.03 -9.67
CA ILE A 15 -16.91 -10.06 -8.69
C ILE A 15 -17.18 -9.53 -7.29
N ASN A 16 -17.83 -10.36 -6.48
CA ASN A 16 -18.06 -10.07 -5.09
C ASN A 16 -16.82 -10.39 -4.24
N TRP A 17 -15.85 -9.46 -4.21
CA TRP A 17 -14.52 -9.69 -3.62
C TRP A 17 -14.55 -10.03 -2.13
N TYR A 18 -15.45 -9.45 -1.33
CA TYR A 18 -15.51 -9.74 0.10
C TYR A 18 -15.98 -11.17 0.41
N GLN A 19 -16.67 -11.82 -0.52
CA GLN A 19 -17.09 -13.23 -0.38
C GLN A 19 -16.06 -14.21 -0.97
N LYS A 20 -15.25 -13.73 -1.93
CA LYS A 20 -14.30 -14.57 -2.68
C LYS A 20 -12.92 -14.63 -2.04
N VAL A 21 -12.54 -13.58 -1.33
CA VAL A 21 -11.27 -13.49 -0.61
C VAL A 21 -11.50 -13.69 0.87
N TYR A 22 -10.56 -14.38 1.53
CA TYR A 22 -10.66 -14.66 2.95
C TYR A 22 -10.82 -13.36 3.78
N PRO A 23 -11.83 -13.27 4.66
CA PRO A 23 -12.05 -12.10 5.48
C PRO A 23 -11.02 -12.01 6.61
N PHE A 24 -10.51 -10.79 6.85
CA PHE A 24 -9.66 -10.45 7.99
C PHE A 24 -10.35 -9.35 8.83
N CYS A 25 -9.58 -8.48 9.52
CA CYS A 25 -10.10 -7.32 10.22
C CYS A 25 -10.91 -6.41 9.29
N ASP A 26 -10.36 -6.08 8.12
CA ASP A 26 -11.06 -5.31 7.11
C ASP A 26 -11.57 -6.15 5.94
N LEU A 27 -12.68 -5.72 5.34
CA LEU A 27 -13.27 -6.30 4.14
C LEU A 27 -12.41 -5.97 2.91
N PHE A 28 -12.16 -6.99 2.08
CA PHE A 28 -11.47 -6.79 0.80
C PHE A 28 -12.46 -6.31 -0.27
N LEU A 29 -12.21 -5.10 -0.79
CA LEU A 29 -13.08 -4.40 -1.72
C LEU A 29 -12.35 -4.13 -3.04
N PHE A 30 -13.13 -3.88 -4.09
CA PHE A 30 -12.60 -3.72 -5.45
C PHE A 30 -11.65 -2.51 -5.61
N HIS A 31 -11.79 -1.45 -4.80
CA HIS A 31 -10.89 -0.29 -4.91
C HIS A 31 -9.43 -0.67 -4.63
N GLN A 32 -9.18 -1.61 -3.73
CA GLN A 32 -7.83 -2.10 -3.44
C GLN A 32 -7.21 -2.75 -4.67
N ILE A 33 -7.97 -3.55 -5.40
CA ILE A 33 -7.52 -4.17 -6.64
C ILE A 33 -7.20 -3.09 -7.68
N LYS A 34 -8.08 -2.09 -7.85
CA LYS A 34 -7.84 -0.98 -8.77
C LYS A 34 -6.54 -0.26 -8.47
N GLU A 35 -6.28 0.07 -7.20
CA GLU A 35 -5.06 0.77 -6.81
C GLU A 35 -3.80 -0.04 -7.10
N VAL A 36 -3.83 -1.35 -6.83
CA VAL A 36 -2.65 -2.20 -7.06
C VAL A 36 -2.41 -2.42 -8.56
N LEU A 37 -3.46 -2.68 -9.34
CA LEU A 37 -3.35 -2.83 -10.80
C LEU A 37 -2.87 -1.55 -11.47
N PHE A 38 -3.37 -0.39 -11.05
CA PHE A 38 -2.91 0.90 -11.56
C PHE A 38 -1.42 1.10 -11.30
N ARG A 39 -0.96 0.70 -10.11
CA ARG A 39 0.45 0.78 -9.69
C ARG A 39 1.36 -0.21 -10.43
N GLN A 40 0.85 -1.40 -10.76
CA GLN A 40 1.56 -2.35 -11.63
C GLN A 40 1.89 -1.74 -13.00
N LEU A 41 1.04 -0.84 -13.50
CA LEU A 41 1.25 -0.15 -14.77
C LEU A 41 2.11 1.12 -14.68
N SER A 42 2.25 1.74 -13.50
CA SER A 42 2.72 3.12 -13.37
C SER A 42 4.10 3.33 -12.71
N VAL A 43 4.95 2.30 -12.63
CA VAL A 43 6.22 2.32 -11.85
C VAL A 43 5.93 2.67 -10.38
N PRO A 44 5.66 1.66 -9.54
CA PRO A 44 4.99 1.86 -8.27
C PRO A 44 5.93 2.38 -7.18
N TYR A 45 6.00 3.69 -6.99
CA TYR A 45 6.73 4.27 -5.86
C TYR A 45 5.86 4.37 -4.60
N HIS A 46 6.30 3.70 -3.52
CA HIS A 46 5.74 3.79 -2.17
C HIS A 46 6.70 4.51 -1.23
N VAL A 47 6.17 5.38 -0.39
CA VAL A 47 6.99 6.09 0.60
C VAL A 47 7.43 5.10 1.67
N ASN A 48 8.74 4.90 1.81
CA ASN A 48 9.32 4.12 2.88
C ASN A 48 9.58 5.01 4.11
N MET A 49 8.63 5.01 5.03
CA MET A 49 8.67 5.87 6.22
C MET A 49 9.81 5.57 7.18
N GLU A 50 10.30 4.32 7.23
CA GLU A 50 11.46 3.97 8.06
C GLU A 50 12.76 4.54 7.51
N LYS A 51 12.87 4.66 6.18
CA LYS A 51 14.06 5.17 5.49
C LYS A 51 13.99 6.67 5.23
N THR A 52 12.83 7.30 5.37
CA THR A 52 12.65 8.75 5.28
C THR A 52 13.55 9.47 6.28
N LEU A 53 14.36 10.40 5.76
CA LEU A 53 15.30 11.20 6.54
C LEU A 53 14.74 12.59 6.79
N ARG A 54 14.87 13.07 8.01
CA ARG A 54 14.29 14.35 8.42
C ARG A 54 15.31 15.15 9.20
N TRP A 55 15.47 16.39 8.80
CA TRP A 55 16.51 17.26 9.27
C TRP A 55 15.99 18.65 9.61
N LYS A 56 16.69 19.30 10.53
CA LYS A 56 16.49 20.71 10.86
C LYS A 56 17.86 21.39 10.99
N TYR A 57 17.97 22.62 10.52
CA TYR A 57 19.17 23.43 10.67
C TYR A 57 18.78 24.90 10.89
N LYS A 58 19.69 25.73 11.38
CA LYS A 58 19.43 27.15 11.63
C LYS A 58 20.15 28.01 10.60
N ALA A 59 19.38 28.71 9.76
CA ALA A 59 19.90 29.67 8.79
C ALA A 59 19.82 31.08 9.39
N LYS A 60 20.97 31.63 9.82
CA LYS A 60 21.02 32.90 10.60
C LYS A 60 20.17 32.78 11.86
N ASP A 61 18.97 33.36 11.85
CA ASP A 61 18.01 33.33 12.97
C ASP A 61 16.81 32.40 12.73
N THR A 62 16.64 31.88 11.52
CA THR A 62 15.45 31.11 11.12
C THR A 62 15.71 29.62 11.17
N ASN A 63 14.82 28.86 11.80
CA ASN A 63 14.86 27.39 11.76
C ASN A 63 14.32 26.89 10.42
N MET A 64 15.13 26.13 9.70
CA MET A 64 14.80 25.51 8.43
C MET A 64 14.58 24.01 8.63
N TYR A 65 13.63 23.44 7.89
CA TYR A 65 13.26 22.03 7.97
C TYR A 65 13.34 21.38 6.60
N MET A 66 13.90 20.18 6.54
CA MET A 66 14.04 19.41 5.32
C MET A 66 13.64 17.96 5.57
N ASP A 67 12.67 17.46 4.80
CA ASP A 67 12.23 16.06 4.84
C ASP A 67 12.56 15.43 3.48
N MET A 68 13.40 14.39 3.49
CA MET A 68 13.76 13.58 2.32
C MET A 68 12.96 12.29 2.34
N LEU A 69 11.92 12.23 1.50
CA LEU A 69 11.08 11.05 1.35
C LEU A 69 11.80 10.01 0.48
N VAL A 70 12.05 8.83 1.05
CA VAL A 70 12.62 7.71 0.31
C VAL A 70 11.47 6.93 -0.32
N LEU A 71 11.55 6.71 -1.63
CA LEU A 71 10.57 5.94 -2.39
C LEU A 71 11.12 4.56 -2.70
N ASP A 72 10.32 3.53 -2.44
CA ASP A 72 10.60 2.14 -2.75
C ASP A 72 9.67 1.70 -3.89
N GLU A 73 10.21 0.96 -4.85
CA GLU A 73 9.41 0.40 -5.96
C GLU A 73 8.55 -0.79 -5.50
N CYS A 74 8.87 -1.40 -4.34
CA CYS A 74 8.24 -2.64 -3.87
C CYS A 74 8.09 -3.68 -4.99
N ARG A 75 9.08 -3.75 -5.89
CA ARG A 75 9.01 -4.47 -7.17
C ARG A 75 8.57 -5.92 -7.02
N TYR A 76 9.00 -6.58 -5.95
CA TYR A 76 8.63 -7.95 -5.62
C TYR A 76 7.11 -8.18 -5.52
N LEU A 77 6.35 -7.21 -4.98
CA LEU A 77 4.89 -7.30 -4.92
C LEU A 77 4.30 -7.32 -6.34
N TYR A 78 4.72 -6.37 -7.17
CA TYR A 78 4.13 -6.14 -8.49
C TYR A 78 4.57 -7.15 -9.54
N ASP A 79 5.80 -7.67 -9.43
CA ASP A 79 6.31 -8.75 -10.27
C ASP A 79 5.68 -10.11 -9.88
N TRP A 80 5.36 -10.31 -8.61
CA TRP A 80 4.69 -11.53 -8.12
C TRP A 80 3.21 -11.59 -8.48
N MET A 81 2.60 -10.43 -8.72
CA MET A 81 1.19 -10.32 -9.02
C MET A 81 0.83 -10.77 -10.43
N PRO A 82 -0.30 -11.49 -10.59
CA PRO A 82 -0.83 -11.79 -11.93
C PRO A 82 -1.17 -10.51 -12.69
N SER A 83 -1.15 -10.59 -14.02
CA SER A 83 -1.64 -9.53 -14.89
C SER A 83 -3.16 -9.32 -14.70
N LEU A 84 -3.66 -8.18 -15.17
CA LEU A 84 -5.07 -7.80 -15.03
C LEU A 84 -6.04 -8.90 -15.49
N ASP A 85 -5.78 -9.54 -16.63
CA ASP A 85 -6.64 -10.59 -17.18
C ASP A 85 -6.60 -11.90 -16.37
N MET A 86 -5.45 -12.19 -15.74
CA MET A 86 -5.25 -13.39 -14.93
C MET A 86 -5.47 -13.13 -13.43
N PHE A 87 -5.88 -11.93 -13.04
CA PHE A 87 -5.94 -11.55 -11.62
C PHE A 87 -6.90 -12.43 -10.83
N TYR A 88 -8.10 -12.67 -11.38
CA TYR A 88 -9.10 -13.49 -10.71
C TYR A 88 -8.65 -14.95 -10.56
N SER A 89 -8.11 -15.57 -11.61
CA SER A 89 -7.64 -16.96 -11.54
C SER A 89 -6.43 -17.10 -10.61
N GLY A 90 -5.52 -16.12 -10.62
CA GLY A 90 -4.37 -16.08 -9.73
C GLY A 90 -4.75 -15.95 -8.25
N MET A 91 -5.86 -15.28 -7.95
CA MET A 91 -6.37 -15.11 -6.58
C MET A 91 -7.31 -16.22 -6.11
N MET A 92 -7.47 -17.32 -6.86
CA MET A 92 -8.26 -18.47 -6.40
C MET A 92 -7.53 -19.32 -5.36
N ASP A 93 -6.20 -19.26 -5.37
CA ASP A 93 -5.38 -19.97 -4.40
C ASP A 93 -5.36 -19.24 -3.05
N ILE A 94 -5.69 -19.96 -1.97
CA ILE A 94 -5.85 -19.39 -0.63
C ILE A 94 -4.52 -18.90 -0.06
N GLU A 95 -3.42 -19.62 -0.33
CA GLU A 95 -2.08 -19.23 0.14
C GLU A 95 -1.66 -17.91 -0.51
N ARG A 96 -1.99 -17.76 -1.81
CA ARG A 96 -1.79 -16.51 -2.53
C ARG A 96 -2.67 -15.38 -2.00
N GLN A 97 -3.94 -15.65 -1.69
CA GLN A 97 -4.82 -14.65 -1.08
C GLN A 97 -4.25 -14.14 0.25
N PHE A 98 -3.80 -15.04 1.12
CA PHE A 98 -3.20 -14.67 2.40
C PHE A 98 -1.95 -13.82 2.21
N SER A 99 -1.00 -14.29 1.41
CA SER A 99 0.24 -13.57 1.12
C SER A 99 -0.05 -12.17 0.57
N PHE A 100 -0.98 -12.06 -0.39
CA PHE A 100 -1.38 -10.79 -0.96
C PHE A 100 -1.98 -9.84 0.07
N ARG A 101 -2.88 -10.33 0.94
CA ARG A 101 -3.52 -9.52 1.98
C ARG A 101 -2.52 -8.99 3.01
N PHE A 102 -1.61 -9.84 3.48
CA PHE A 102 -0.57 -9.42 4.42
C PHE A 102 0.39 -8.40 3.80
N ILE A 103 0.76 -8.56 2.52
CA ILE A 103 1.62 -7.58 1.85
C ILE A 103 0.91 -6.24 1.70
N LEU A 104 -0.38 -6.22 1.34
CA LEU A 104 -1.14 -4.96 1.26
C LEU A 104 -1.25 -4.25 2.61
N ASP A 105 -1.50 -5.00 3.68
CA ASP A 105 -1.50 -4.46 5.04
C ASP A 105 -0.13 -3.86 5.39
N ALA A 106 0.97 -4.55 5.06
CA ALA A 106 2.32 -4.05 5.31
C ALA A 106 2.58 -2.72 4.58
N VAL A 107 2.22 -2.65 3.29
CA VAL A 107 2.40 -1.42 2.49
C VAL A 107 1.51 -0.29 3.03
N ALA A 108 0.28 -0.59 3.45
CA ALA A 108 -0.60 0.40 4.07
C ALA A 108 -0.02 0.90 5.41
N LYS A 109 0.42 0.01 6.30
CA LYS A 109 1.05 0.32 7.59
C LYS A 109 2.32 1.14 7.46
N HIS A 110 3.05 1.00 6.36
CA HIS A 110 4.21 1.86 6.11
C HIS A 110 3.84 3.33 5.98
N ARG A 111 2.66 3.68 5.46
CA ARG A 111 2.27 5.08 5.21
C ARG A 111 1.10 5.59 6.04
N MET A 112 0.39 4.69 6.73
CA MET A 112 -0.89 4.93 7.41
C MET A 112 -0.91 6.21 8.25
N VAL A 113 0.17 6.52 8.96
CA VAL A 113 0.24 7.71 9.84
C VAL A 113 0.42 9.01 9.04
N TYR A 114 1.06 8.95 7.88
CA TYR A 114 1.35 10.11 7.04
C TYR A 114 0.28 10.36 5.99
N ASN A 115 -0.19 9.30 5.32
CA ASN A 115 -1.29 9.34 4.38
C ASN A 115 -2.06 8.00 4.41
N ASN A 116 -3.34 8.07 4.79
CA ASN A 116 -4.23 6.92 4.91
C ASN A 116 -5.25 6.79 3.76
N GLU A 117 -5.13 7.60 2.69
CA GLU A 117 -6.07 7.56 1.58
C GLU A 117 -5.82 6.33 0.69
N PHE A 118 -4.54 6.02 0.46
CA PHE A 118 -4.15 4.91 -0.39
C PHE A 118 -4.19 3.58 0.38
N PHE A 119 -4.63 2.50 -0.27
CA PHE A 119 -4.86 1.15 0.29
C PHE A 119 -5.67 1.17 1.59
N TYR A 120 -6.62 2.10 1.67
CA TYR A 120 -7.53 2.18 2.80
C TYR A 120 -8.31 0.86 2.97
N GLY A 121 -8.52 0.45 4.21
CA GLY A 121 -9.30 -0.76 4.55
C GLY A 121 -8.59 -2.09 4.26
N THR A 122 -7.26 -2.13 4.32
CA THR A 122 -6.48 -3.36 4.04
C THR A 122 -5.96 -4.06 5.30
N ALA A 123 -6.42 -3.67 6.49
CA ALA A 123 -5.91 -4.25 7.73
C ALA A 123 -6.20 -5.75 7.79
N SER A 124 -5.12 -6.53 7.90
CA SER A 124 -5.18 -7.97 8.13
C SER A 124 -4.90 -8.29 9.59
N VAL A 125 -4.07 -7.48 10.25
CA VAL A 125 -3.72 -7.58 11.67
C VAL A 125 -4.02 -6.27 12.38
N SER A 126 -4.57 -6.37 13.59
CA SER A 126 -4.86 -5.23 14.46
C SER A 126 -3.64 -4.33 14.70
N LYS A 127 -3.89 -3.02 14.89
CA LYS A 127 -2.86 -2.04 15.26
C LYS A 127 -2.35 -2.22 16.69
N PHE A 128 -3.09 -2.97 17.51
CA PHE A 128 -2.71 -3.23 18.91
C PHE A 128 -1.68 -4.36 19.04
N GLU A 129 -1.35 -5.05 17.94
CA GLU A 129 -0.34 -6.10 17.94
C GLU A 129 1.06 -5.50 17.94
N THR A 130 1.87 -5.82 18.95
CA THR A 130 3.18 -5.15 19.18
C THR A 130 4.23 -5.48 18.15
N ASP A 131 4.12 -6.64 17.50
CA ASP A 131 5.15 -7.14 16.58
C ASP A 131 4.90 -6.67 15.13
N TYR A 132 3.71 -6.12 14.85
CA TYR A 132 3.29 -5.78 13.50
C TYR A 132 2.57 -4.43 13.44
N VAL A 133 3.33 -3.40 13.80
CA VAL A 133 2.89 -2.01 13.98
C VAL A 133 3.16 -1.16 12.73
N GLU A 134 2.38 -0.09 12.58
CA GLU A 134 2.66 0.96 11.61
C GLU A 134 4.02 1.62 11.77
N LYS A 135 4.52 2.19 10.66
CA LYS A 135 5.80 2.89 10.65
C LYS A 135 5.57 4.38 10.82
N VAL A 136 6.35 4.99 11.72
CA VAL A 136 6.25 6.41 12.07
C VAL A 136 7.51 7.13 11.62
N LEU A 137 7.36 8.39 11.20
CA LEU A 137 8.50 9.23 10.87
C LEU A 137 9.43 9.42 12.07
N SER A 138 10.72 9.33 11.81
CA SER A 138 11.74 9.72 12.78
C SER A 138 11.64 11.20 13.15
N VAL A 139 12.13 11.54 14.34
CA VAL A 139 12.26 12.93 14.78
C VAL A 139 13.35 13.62 13.98
N ARG A 140 13.15 14.91 13.66
CA ARG A 140 14.12 15.71 12.89
C ARG A 140 15.46 15.81 13.61
N LYS A 141 16.53 15.40 12.93
CA LYS A 141 17.91 15.50 13.39
C LYS A 141 18.46 16.91 13.11
N ASN A 142 19.22 17.47 14.05
CA ASN A 142 19.96 18.70 13.80
C ASN A 142 21.10 18.41 12.82
N ILE A 143 21.19 19.17 11.73
CA ILE A 143 22.42 19.27 10.95
C ILE A 143 23.07 20.60 11.32
N ILE A 144 24.37 20.55 11.64
CA ILE A 144 25.21 21.70 11.99
C ILE A 144 25.39 22.58 10.75
#